data_AF-A0A382Y7Z5-F1
#
_entry.id   AF-A0A382Y7Z5-F1
#
_cell.length_a   1.000
_cell.length_b   1.000
_cell.length_c   1.000
_cell.angle_alpha   90.00
_cell.angle_beta   90.00
_cell.angle_gamma   90.00
#
_symmetry.space_group_name_H-M   'P 1'
#
loop_
_entity.id
_entity.type
_entity.pdbx_description
1 polymer ?
#
loop_
_entity_poly.entity_id
_entity_poly.type
_entity_poly.pdbx_seq_one_letter_code
_entity_poly.pdbx_strand_id
1 'polypeptide(L)'
;MNSIRFYFKYSKITLLTESKFVNFLEKSLYFNRFLIDNRKGLWNTILVILKVLSNNYNLIIDLQNSKRTNFYNFIFRFLSRAKISGSRSNAHYRYIIPEQGTESATAGLFKQLSILNILENKTDYNWLNIDLNLNNFKN
;
A
#
# COMPACT_ATOMS: atom_id res chain seq x y z
N MET A 1 -0.49 8.13 -0.65
CA MET A 1 0.81 7.73 -0.03
C MET A 1 1.44 8.88 0.75
N ASN A 2 1.57 10.09 0.18
CA ASN A 2 2.05 11.28 0.87
C ASN A 2 1.38 11.51 2.24
N SER A 3 0.05 11.48 2.34
CA SER A 3 -0.66 11.59 3.63
C SER A 3 -0.20 10.59 4.70
N ILE A 4 0.07 9.34 4.31
CA ILE A 4 0.53 8.30 5.22
C ILE A 4 1.94 8.64 5.72
N ARG A 5 2.84 9.06 4.83
CA ARG A 5 4.19 9.52 5.20
C ARG A 5 4.13 10.73 6.13
N PHE A 6 3.31 11.72 5.81
CA PHE A 6 3.16 12.93 6.62
C PHE A 6 2.65 12.59 8.03
N TYR A 7 1.60 11.78 8.14
CA TYR A 7 1.03 11.36 9.42
C TYR A 7 2.01 10.51 10.23
N PHE A 8 2.70 9.56 9.59
CA PHE A 8 3.70 8.70 10.21
C PHE A 8 5.14 9.19 9.95
N LYS A 9 5.38 10.48 10.18
CA LYS A 9 6.66 11.16 9.87
C LYS A 9 7.88 10.41 10.41
N TYR A 10 7.80 9.92 11.64
CA TYR A 10 8.91 9.25 12.34
C TYR A 10 8.87 7.73 12.27
N SER A 11 7.88 7.14 11.60
CA SER A 11 7.77 5.68 11.49
C SER A 11 8.57 5.15 10.29
N LYS A 12 9.05 3.91 10.44
CA LYS A 12 9.57 3.13 9.31
C LYS A 12 8.39 2.59 8.50
N ILE A 13 8.22 3.07 7.27
CA ILE A 13 7.17 2.60 6.36
C ILE A 13 7.82 1.71 5.30
N THR A 14 7.35 0.47 5.24
CA THR A 14 7.71 -0.47 4.18
C THR A 14 6.58 -0.51 3.14
N LEU A 15 6.92 -0.41 1.86
CA LEU A 15 5.98 -0.67 0.77
C LEU A 15 6.12 -2.10 0.25
N LEU A 16 5.03 -2.85 0.24
CA LEU A 16 4.93 -4.10 -0.52
C LEU A 16 4.47 -3.79 -1.95
N THR A 17 5.32 -4.05 -2.95
CA THR A 17 5.03 -3.72 -4.36
C THR A 17 5.72 -4.69 -5.33
N GLU A 18 5.42 -4.60 -6.62
CA GLU A 18 6.15 -5.32 -7.66
C GLU A 18 7.49 -4.62 -7.97
N SER A 19 8.51 -5.39 -8.36
CA SER A 19 9.87 -4.86 -8.62
C SER A 19 9.89 -3.76 -9.68
N LYS A 20 9.00 -3.84 -10.68
CA LYS A 20 8.89 -2.84 -11.76
C LYS A 20 8.50 -1.43 -11.28
N PHE A 21 7.93 -1.31 -10.08
CA PHE A 21 7.50 -0.02 -9.52
C PHE A 21 8.49 0.59 -8.52
N VAL A 22 9.51 -0.16 -8.09
CA VAL A 22 10.41 0.28 -7.02
C VAL A 22 11.17 1.54 -7.42
N ASN A 23 11.87 1.51 -8.56
CA ASN A 23 12.68 2.64 -9.02
C ASN A 23 11.86 3.93 -9.19
N PHE A 24 10.59 3.80 -9.56
CA PHE A 24 9.69 4.93 -9.69
C PHE A 24 9.25 5.46 -8.32
N LEU A 25 8.82 4.57 -7.42
CA LEU A 25 8.27 4.96 -6.12
C LEU A 25 9.34 5.39 -5.11
N GLU A 26 10.58 4.95 -5.27
CA GLU A 26 11.71 5.38 -4.44
C GLU A 26 11.97 6.89 -4.56
N LYS A 27 11.77 7.47 -5.75
CA LYS A 27 11.91 8.91 -6.00
C LYS A 27 11.02 9.78 -5.11
N SER A 28 9.88 9.23 -4.67
CA SER A 28 8.93 9.93 -3.81
C SER A 28 9.43 10.12 -2.37
N LEU A 29 10.44 9.35 -1.93
CA LEU A 29 10.95 9.32 -0.56
C LEU A 29 9.88 9.01 0.52
N TYR A 30 8.72 8.48 0.14
CA TYR A 30 7.66 8.14 1.07
C TYR A 30 7.90 6.84 1.84
N PHE A 31 8.85 6.01 1.43
CA PHE A 31 9.09 4.68 1.98
C PHE A 31 10.53 4.53 2.44
N ASN A 32 10.72 3.85 3.57
CA ASN A 32 12.05 3.54 4.08
C ASN A 32 12.58 2.21 3.54
N ARG A 33 11.68 1.30 3.15
CA ARG A 33 12.00 -0.05 2.68
C ARG A 33 10.99 -0.50 1.64
N PHE A 34 11.41 -1.41 0.78
CA PHE A 34 10.55 -2.11 -0.16
C PHE A 34 10.58 -3.61 0.10
N LEU A 35 9.41 -4.24 0.05
CA LEU A 35 9.25 -5.68 -0.06
C LEU A 35 8.68 -5.99 -1.43
N ILE A 36 9.20 -7.03 -2.08
CA ILE A 36 8.84 -7.38 -3.45
C ILE A 36 7.82 -8.53 -3.45
N ASP A 37 6.67 -8.29 -4.06
CA ASP A 37 5.71 -9.33 -4.46
C ASP A 37 5.42 -9.23 -5.96
N ASN A 38 6.18 -9.97 -6.76
CA ASN A 38 5.97 -10.07 -8.22
C ASN A 38 4.80 -11.00 -8.60
N ARG A 39 4.01 -11.48 -7.64
CA ARG A 39 2.80 -12.30 -7.84
C ARG A 39 3.01 -13.59 -8.62
N LYS A 40 4.21 -14.15 -8.57
CA LYS A 40 4.60 -15.38 -9.29
C LYS A 40 4.22 -16.65 -8.51
N GLY A 41 2.92 -16.89 -8.33
CA GLY A 41 2.40 -18.14 -7.75
C GLY A 41 2.51 -18.27 -6.22
N LEU A 42 2.19 -19.47 -5.72
CA LEU A 42 1.98 -19.73 -4.28
C LEU A 42 3.26 -19.65 -3.45
N TRP A 43 4.39 -20.21 -3.92
CA TRP A 43 5.65 -20.18 -3.18
C TRP A 43 6.13 -18.75 -2.89
N ASN A 44 6.11 -17.89 -3.91
CA ASN A 44 6.46 -16.48 -3.75
C ASN A 44 5.49 -15.76 -2.80
N THR A 45 4.22 -16.16 -2.81
CA THR A 45 3.21 -15.66 -1.88
C THR A 45 3.55 -16.00 -0.43
N ILE A 46 3.91 -17.26 -0.17
CA ILE A 46 4.30 -17.72 1.16
C ILE A 46 5.56 -16.98 1.63
N LEU A 47 6.56 -16.81 0.76
CA LEU A 47 7.77 -16.06 1.10
C LEU A 47 7.48 -14.60 1.47
N VAL A 48 6.55 -13.95 0.78
CA VAL A 48 6.10 -12.59 1.11
C VAL A 48 5.44 -12.55 2.48
N ILE A 49 4.52 -13.49 2.76
CA ILE A 49 3.85 -13.59 4.06
C ILE A 49 4.87 -13.78 5.18
N LEU A 50 5.81 -14.72 5.04
CA LEU A 50 6.85 -14.98 6.03
C LEU A 50 7.73 -13.75 6.27
N LYS A 51 8.11 -13.03 5.20
CA LYS A 51 8.85 -11.75 5.31
C LYS A 51 8.04 -10.69 6.06
N VAL A 52 6.73 -10.58 5.83
CA VAL A 52 5.91 -9.61 6.55
C VAL A 52 5.81 -9.98 8.03
N LEU A 53 5.59 -11.26 8.35
CA LEU A 53 5.54 -11.74 9.72
C LEU A 53 6.86 -11.52 10.47
N SER A 54 8.00 -11.79 9.85
CA SER A 54 9.32 -11.64 10.50
C SER A 54 9.70 -10.19 10.79
N ASN A 55 9.10 -9.21 10.10
CA ASN A 55 9.37 -7.78 10.31
C ASN A 55 8.52 -7.15 11.44
N ASN A 56 7.60 -7.90 12.07
CA ASN A 56 6.84 -7.47 13.25
C ASN A 56 6.17 -6.08 13.13
N TYR A 57 5.46 -5.85 12.03
CA TYR A 57 4.75 -4.57 11.82
C TYR A 57 3.68 -4.32 12.90
N ASN A 58 3.54 -3.06 13.33
CA ASN A 58 2.47 -2.64 14.24
C ASN A 58 1.14 -2.37 13.50
N LEU A 59 1.23 -1.92 12.25
CA LEU A 59 0.11 -1.53 11.41
C LEU A 59 0.35 -1.96 9.95
N ILE A 60 -0.67 -2.55 9.33
CA ILE A 60 -0.74 -2.87 7.91
C ILE A 60 -1.88 -2.05 7.31
N ILE A 61 -1.61 -1.33 6.22
CA ILE A 61 -2.61 -0.57 5.47
C ILE A 61 -2.74 -1.20 4.08
N ASP A 62 -3.78 -2.00 3.87
CA ASP A 62 -4.12 -2.60 2.57
C ASP A 62 -4.99 -1.63 1.76
N LEU A 63 -4.36 -0.92 0.82
CA LEU A 63 -5.04 -0.03 -0.13
C LEU A 63 -5.43 -0.74 -1.44
N GLN A 64 -4.97 -1.98 -1.66
CA GLN A 64 -5.19 -2.69 -2.91
C GLN A 64 -6.54 -3.41 -2.94
N ASN A 65 -7.02 -3.86 -1.77
CA ASN A 65 -8.36 -4.41 -1.58
C ASN A 65 -8.67 -5.64 -2.49
N SER A 66 -7.65 -6.42 -2.82
CA SER A 66 -7.75 -7.60 -3.70
C SER A 66 -8.04 -8.89 -2.94
N LYS A 67 -8.43 -9.96 -3.64
CA LYS A 67 -8.55 -11.30 -3.03
C LYS A 67 -7.20 -11.79 -2.45
N ARG A 68 -6.10 -11.53 -3.17
CA ARG A 68 -4.74 -11.90 -2.76
C ARG A 68 -4.33 -11.20 -1.47
N THR A 69 -4.51 -9.88 -1.38
CA THR A 69 -4.18 -9.12 -0.17
C THR A 69 -5.12 -9.44 1.00
N ASN A 70 -6.39 -9.78 0.73
CA ASN A 70 -7.29 -10.27 1.77
C ASN A 70 -6.84 -11.62 2.37
N PHE A 71 -6.27 -12.51 1.55
CA PHE A 71 -5.65 -13.74 2.03
C PHE A 71 -4.44 -13.44 2.94
N TYR A 72 -3.65 -12.43 2.62
CA TYR A 72 -2.54 -12.00 3.48
C TYR A 72 -3.07 -11.51 4.83
N ASN A 73 -4.07 -10.62 4.78
CA ASN A 73 -4.69 -10.07 5.97
C ASN A 73 -5.33 -11.15 6.84
N PHE A 74 -5.91 -12.19 6.25
CA PHE A 74 -6.37 -13.37 7.00
C PHE A 74 -5.23 -13.94 7.84
N ILE A 75 -4.10 -14.30 7.20
CA ILE A 75 -2.95 -14.86 7.90
C ILE A 75 -2.40 -13.90 8.96
N PHE A 76 -2.23 -12.62 8.62
CA PHE A 76 -1.67 -11.62 9.53
C PHE A 76 -2.58 -11.33 10.73
N ARG A 77 -3.90 -11.43 10.56
CA ARG A 77 -4.85 -11.25 11.66
C ARG A 77 -4.68 -12.29 12.75
N PHE A 78 -4.29 -13.51 12.40
CA PHE A 78 -4.10 -14.61 13.36
C PHE A 78 -2.66 -14.77 13.82
N LEU A 79 -1.68 -14.50 12.95
CA LEU A 79 -0.27 -14.80 13.21
C LEU A 79 0.60 -13.57 13.51
N SER A 80 0.06 -12.35 13.40
CA SER A 80 0.78 -11.11 13.69
C SER A 80 0.06 -10.29 14.76
N ARG A 81 0.80 -9.41 15.44
CA ARG A 81 0.24 -8.39 16.33
C ARG A 81 -0.22 -7.13 15.60
N ALA A 82 -0.05 -7.08 14.27
CA ALA A 82 -0.34 -5.90 13.48
C ALA A 82 -1.86 -5.62 13.49
N LYS A 83 -2.23 -4.36 13.71
CA LYS A 83 -3.57 -3.92 13.32
C LYS A 83 -3.63 -3.76 11.81
N ILE A 84 -4.78 -4.04 11.21
CA ILE A 84 -4.95 -4.08 9.76
C ILE A 84 -6.04 -3.09 9.39
N SER A 85 -5.71 -2.13 8.53
CA SER A 85 -6.66 -1.28 7.83
C SER A 85 -6.84 -1.77 6.40
N GLY A 86 -8.09 -1.84 5.93
CA GLY A 86 -8.44 -2.41 4.63
C GLY A 86 -9.93 -2.26 4.35
N SER A 87 -10.41 -2.67 3.18
CA SER A 87 -11.86 -2.72 2.92
C SER A 87 -12.50 -4.12 3.02
N ARG A 88 -11.65 -5.16 3.13
CA ARG A 88 -12.08 -6.56 3.18
C ARG A 88 -12.28 -7.06 4.61
N SER A 89 -12.92 -8.22 4.74
CA SER A 89 -13.40 -8.78 6.02
C SER A 89 -12.33 -9.03 7.08
N ASN A 90 -11.07 -9.21 6.68
CA ASN A 90 -9.98 -9.50 7.60
C ASN A 90 -9.31 -8.24 8.20
N ALA A 91 -9.80 -7.04 7.86
CA ALA A 91 -9.33 -5.80 8.47
C ALA A 91 -9.88 -5.60 9.89
N HIS A 92 -9.08 -5.00 10.76
CA HIS A 92 -9.50 -4.50 12.07
C HIS A 92 -10.21 -3.14 11.93
N TYR A 93 -9.65 -2.28 11.08
CA TYR A 93 -10.20 -0.99 10.70
C TYR A 93 -10.73 -1.12 9.28
N ARG A 94 -12.03 -1.36 9.14
CA ARG A 94 -12.64 -1.73 7.86
C ARG A 94 -13.37 -0.56 7.22
N TYR A 95 -12.94 -0.18 6.02
CA TYR A 95 -13.72 0.69 5.14
C TYR A 95 -14.78 -0.11 4.39
N ILE A 96 -16.03 0.34 4.43
CA ILE A 96 -17.11 -0.24 3.63
C ILE A 96 -17.18 0.55 2.33
N ILE A 97 -16.74 -0.08 1.25
CA ILE A 97 -16.80 0.52 -0.10
C ILE A 97 -18.29 0.69 -0.45
N PRO A 98 -18.72 1.90 -0.86
CA PRO A 98 -20.09 2.16 -1.27
C PRO A 98 -20.40 1.51 -2.63
N GLU A 99 -21.64 1.64 -3.11
CA GLU A 99 -22.02 1.12 -4.42
C GLU A 99 -21.12 1.67 -5.55
N GLN A 100 -20.86 0.83 -6.55
CA GLN A 100 -19.95 1.18 -7.63
C GLN A 100 -20.47 2.41 -8.39
N GLY A 101 -19.57 3.37 -8.66
CA GLY A 101 -19.91 4.62 -9.37
C GLY A 101 -20.37 5.76 -8.45
N THR A 102 -20.64 5.51 -7.17
CA THR A 102 -20.99 6.56 -6.20
C THR A 102 -19.78 7.33 -5.67
N GLU A 103 -18.57 6.80 -5.90
CA GLU A 103 -17.33 7.32 -5.34
C GLU A 103 -16.14 7.14 -6.30
N SER A 104 -15.29 8.15 -6.40
CA SER A 104 -14.03 8.05 -7.12
C SER A 104 -12.99 7.25 -6.33
N ALA A 105 -12.08 6.56 -7.03
CA ALA A 105 -11.04 5.77 -6.38
C ALA A 105 -10.21 6.60 -5.38
N THR A 106 -9.88 7.85 -5.72
CA THR A 106 -9.13 8.76 -4.85
C THR A 106 -9.93 9.13 -3.60
N ALA A 107 -11.21 9.48 -3.76
CA ALA A 107 -12.07 9.81 -2.62
C ALA A 107 -12.23 8.61 -1.68
N GLY A 108 -12.40 7.41 -2.23
CA GLY A 108 -12.50 6.18 -1.43
C GLY A 108 -11.22 5.84 -0.69
N LEU A 109 -10.05 6.05 -1.30
CA LEU A 109 -8.77 5.89 -0.61
C LEU A 109 -8.63 6.86 0.56
N PHE A 110 -9.04 8.13 0.40
CA PHE A 110 -8.99 9.09 1.51
C PHE A 110 -10.01 8.80 2.61
N LYS A 111 -11.23 8.37 2.27
CA LYS A 111 -12.19 7.89 3.28
C LYS A 111 -11.72 6.64 4.01
N GLN A 112 -11.04 5.72 3.32
CA GLN A 112 -10.42 4.57 3.98
C GLN A 112 -9.33 5.02 4.97
N LEU A 113 -8.50 6.00 4.58
CA LEU A 113 -7.45 6.54 5.44
C LEU A 113 -7.99 7.34 6.62
N SER A 114 -9.14 8.01 6.49
CA SER A 114 -9.74 8.79 7.57
C SER A 114 -10.21 7.92 8.74
N ILE A 115 -10.48 6.63 8.53
CA ILE A 115 -10.75 5.65 9.62
C ILE A 115 -9.55 5.57 10.58
N LEU A 116 -8.34 5.82 10.09
CA LEU A 116 -7.11 5.89 10.89
C LEU A 116 -6.77 7.32 11.35
N ASN A 117 -7.69 8.28 11.19
CA ASN A 117 -7.47 9.72 11.39
C ASN A 117 -6.39 10.31 10.48
N ILE A 118 -6.08 9.65 9.36
CA ILE A 118 -5.13 10.17 8.38
C ILE A 118 -5.91 11.05 7.39
N LEU A 119 -5.70 12.36 7.50
CA LEU A 119 -6.32 13.35 6.61
C LEU A 119 -5.55 13.47 5.29
N GLU A 120 -6.22 14.01 4.27
CA GLU A 120 -5.57 14.36 3.02
C GLU A 120 -4.47 15.41 3.28
N ASN A 121 -3.30 15.17 2.70
CA ASN A 121 -2.19 16.11 2.72
C ASN A 121 -1.85 16.45 1.28
N LYS A 122 -1.72 17.74 0.99
CA LYS A 122 -1.37 18.23 -0.35
C LYS A 122 -0.05 17.58 -0.78
N THR A 123 -0.10 16.90 -1.93
CA THR A 123 1.06 16.16 -2.44
C THR A 123 1.94 17.10 -3.25
N ASP A 124 3.22 17.13 -2.92
CA ASP A 124 4.23 17.67 -3.82
C ASP A 124 4.52 16.63 -4.91
N TYR A 125 4.36 17.03 -6.18
CA TYR A 125 4.62 16.19 -7.34
C TYR A 125 5.98 16.48 -7.99
N ASN A 126 6.83 17.32 -7.40
CA ASN A 126 8.16 17.62 -7.94
C ASN A 126 9.05 16.37 -8.13
N TRP A 127 8.82 15.30 -7.35
CA TRP A 127 9.51 14.02 -7.53
C TRP A 127 9.06 13.25 -8.79
N LEU A 128 7.90 13.61 -9.36
CA LEU A 128 7.40 13.12 -10.63
C LEU A 128 8.03 13.92 -11.77
N ASN A 129 9.37 14.01 -11.79
CA ASN A 129 10.05 14.61 -12.92
C ASN A 129 9.99 13.61 -14.08
N ILE A 130 9.05 13.86 -15.01
CA ILE A 130 8.88 13.03 -16.20
C ILE A 130 9.88 13.56 -17.23
N ASP A 131 10.99 12.85 -17.43
CA ASP A 131 11.77 13.02 -18.65
C ASP A 131 10.90 12.55 -19.81
N LEU A 132 10.13 13.47 -20.39
CA LEU A 132 9.39 13.29 -21.63
C LEU A 132 10.38 13.28 -22.81
N ASN A 133 11.32 12.34 -22.80
CA ASN A 133 12.10 12.02 -23.99
C ASN A 133 11.18 11.26 -24.95
N LEU A 134 10.37 12.02 -25.69
CA LEU A 134 9.43 11.58 -26.72
C LEU A 134 10.07 10.76 -27.86
N ASN A 135 11.40 10.62 -27.85
CA ASN A 135 12.16 9.82 -28.80
C ASN A 135 12.11 8.30 -28.53
N ASN A 136 11.64 7.85 -27.36
CA ASN A 136 11.56 6.42 -27.03
C ASN A 136 10.27 5.71 -27.49
N PHE A 137 9.37 6.39 -28.19
CA PHE A 137 8.11 5.81 -28.72
C PHE A 137 8.12 5.53 -30.22
N LYS A 138 9.30 5.57 -30.87
CA LYS A 138 9.47 5.06 -32.23
C LYS A 138 10.31 3.80 -32.17
N ASN A 139 9.65 2.64 -32.22
CA ASN A 139 10.12 1.38 -32.81
C ASN A 139 8.91 0.48 -33.03
#